data_AF-A0A3R7BIZ9-F1
#
_entry.id   AF-A0A3R7BIZ9-F1
#
_cell.length_a   1.000
_cell.length_b   1.000
_cell.length_c   1.000
_cell.angle_alpha   90.00
_cell.angle_beta   90.00
_cell.angle_gamma   90.00
#
_symmetry.space_group_name_H-M   'P 1'
#
loop_
_entity.id
_entity.type
_entity.pdbx_description
1 polymer ?
#
loop_
_entity_poly.entity_id
_entity_poly.type
_entity_poly.pdbx_seq_one_letter_code
_entity_poly.pdbx_strand_id
1 'polypeptide(L)'
;MYGRYDFMEWLADSMVITGVPSVLLSTQEGIGFSTRCIEAVYESLKCHLHNRPRQRHRLELLLDEWVGLQAAAATIDDKFVTEMGIPKATYPRYFTSWALEQTSSLMIQYLMLGFELDIYAPAEYTTIYW
;
A
#
# COMPACT_ATOMS: atom_id res chain seq x y z
N MET A 1 16.37 5.76 -5.13
CA MET A 1 15.89 6.33 -6.40
C MET A 1 16.82 7.42 -6.94
N TYR A 2 16.87 7.61 -8.26
CA TYR A 2 17.75 8.57 -8.97
C TYR A 2 19.27 8.36 -8.78
N GLY A 3 19.71 7.12 -8.57
CA GLY A 3 21.14 6.77 -8.43
C GLY A 3 21.81 7.23 -7.13
N ARG A 4 21.04 7.76 -6.17
CA ARG A 4 21.54 8.25 -4.87
C ARG A 4 21.09 7.46 -3.65
N TYR A 5 19.95 6.77 -3.76
CA TYR A 5 19.35 6.02 -2.66
C TYR A 5 18.99 4.62 -3.13
N ASP A 6 19.18 3.61 -2.28
CA ASP A 6 18.64 2.28 -2.53
C ASP A 6 17.10 2.35 -2.47
N PHE A 7 16.43 1.65 -3.39
CA PHE A 7 14.96 1.59 -3.38
C PHE A 7 14.46 0.83 -2.16
N MET A 8 15.21 -0.18 -1.70
CA MET A 8 14.87 -0.94 -0.50
C MET A 8 14.96 -0.09 0.76
N GLU A 9 16.00 0.72 0.89
CA GLU A 9 16.18 1.64 2.00
C GLU A 9 15.05 2.67 2.04
N TRP A 10 14.71 3.27 0.88
CA TRP A 10 13.59 4.21 0.78
C TRP A 10 12.23 3.57 1.17
N LEU A 11 11.99 2.33 0.76
CA LEU A 11 10.78 1.60 1.11
C LEU A 11 10.72 1.31 2.62
N ALA A 12 11.84 0.86 3.20
CA ALA A 12 11.95 0.60 4.63
C ALA A 12 11.72 1.89 5.44
N ASP A 13 12.29 3.01 5.01
CA ASP A 13 12.06 4.32 5.64
C ASP A 13 10.59 4.71 5.61
N SER A 14 9.90 4.52 4.48
CA SER A 14 8.45 4.74 4.39
C SER A 14 7.67 3.89 5.39
N MET A 15 8.02 2.61 5.54
CA MET A 15 7.39 1.71 6.51
C MET A 15 7.64 2.17 7.96
N VAL A 16 8.87 2.58 8.29
CA VAL A 16 9.20 3.09 9.62
C VAL A 16 8.44 4.37 9.95
N ILE A 17 8.31 5.29 8.99
CA ILE A 17 7.57 6.55 9.17
C ILE A 17 6.09 6.29 9.49
N THR A 18 5.47 5.28 8.86
CA THR A 18 4.09 4.87 9.16
C THR A 18 3.97 4.05 10.46
N GLY A 19 5.08 3.80 11.16
CA GLY A 19 5.09 3.18 12.49
C GLY A 19 5.44 1.70 12.50
N VAL A 20 5.96 1.13 11.41
CA VAL A 20 6.50 -0.23 11.41
C VAL A 20 7.82 -0.25 12.22
N PRO A 21 7.95 -1.07 13.27
CA PRO A 21 9.16 -1.13 14.08
C PRO A 21 10.34 -1.68 13.27
N SER A 22 11.52 -1.10 13.43
CA SER A 22 12.75 -1.60 12.78
C SER A 22 13.07 -3.05 13.16
N VAL A 23 12.67 -3.49 14.35
CA VAL A 23 12.80 -4.89 14.79
C VAL A 23 11.99 -5.83 13.90
N LEU A 24 10.74 -5.47 13.57
CA LEU A 24 9.88 -6.24 12.68
C LEU A 24 10.44 -6.26 11.25
N LEU A 25 10.92 -5.13 10.75
CA LEU A 25 11.59 -5.04 9.44
C LEU A 25 12.85 -5.91 9.33
N SER A 26 13.53 -6.17 10.45
CA SER A 26 14.73 -7.00 10.49
C SER A 26 14.45 -8.50 10.58
N THR A 27 13.18 -8.90 10.80
CA THR A 27 12.79 -10.33 10.82
C THR A 27 12.79 -10.92 9.41
N GLN A 28 12.90 -12.25 9.31
CA GLN A 28 12.81 -12.94 8.02
C GLN A 28 11.48 -12.66 7.29
N GLU A 29 10.38 -12.64 8.04
CA GLU A 29 9.05 -12.34 7.51
C GLU A 29 8.95 -10.87 7.04
N GLY A 30 9.50 -9.92 7.81
CA GLY A 30 9.54 -8.50 7.44
C GLY A 30 10.37 -8.22 6.19
N ILE A 31 11.55 -8.85 6.07
CA ILE A 31 12.40 -8.74 4.87
C ILE A 31 11.69 -9.35 3.66
N GLY A 32 11.06 -10.53 3.83
CA GLY A 32 10.32 -11.22 2.77
C GLY A 32 9.13 -10.39 2.27
N PHE A 33 8.37 -9.80 3.19
CA PHE A 33 7.26 -8.90 2.87
C PHE A 33 7.74 -7.64 2.15
N SER A 34 8.74 -6.96 2.68
CA SER A 34 9.31 -5.74 2.08
C SER A 34 9.80 -6.00 0.66
N THR A 35 10.44 -7.15 0.43
CA THR A 35 10.89 -7.58 -0.90
C THR A 35 9.72 -7.80 -1.86
N ARG A 36 8.63 -8.41 -1.38
CA ARG A 36 7.42 -8.61 -2.20
C ARG A 36 6.73 -7.29 -2.54
N CYS A 37 6.77 -6.31 -1.63
CA CYS A 37 6.19 -4.98 -1.87
C CYS A 37 6.95 -4.15 -2.91
N ILE A 38 8.21 -4.48 -3.21
CA ILE A 38 9.02 -3.71 -4.17
C ILE A 38 8.28 -3.54 -5.50
N GLU A 39 7.80 -4.65 -6.07
CA GLU A 39 7.19 -4.67 -7.40
C GLU A 39 5.91 -3.84 -7.42
N ALA A 40 5.00 -4.07 -6.46
CA ALA A 40 3.75 -3.32 -6.34
C ALA A 40 4.00 -1.81 -6.18
N VAL A 41 4.97 -1.41 -5.34
CA VAL A 41 5.32 0.00 -5.14
C VAL A 41 5.94 0.59 -6.41
N TYR A 42 6.81 -0.16 -7.08
CA TYR A 42 7.45 0.27 -8.31
C TYR A 42 6.44 0.44 -9.45
N GLU A 43 5.51 -0.50 -9.62
CA GLU A 43 4.44 -0.39 -10.61
C GLU A 43 3.43 0.72 -10.26
N SER A 44 3.18 0.97 -8.98
CA SER A 44 2.40 2.13 -8.52
C SER A 44 3.06 3.45 -8.94
N LEU A 45 4.38 3.58 -8.80
CA LEU A 45 5.12 4.76 -9.26
C LEU A 45 5.11 4.90 -10.79
N LYS A 46 5.28 3.79 -11.52
CA LYS A 46 5.19 3.78 -12.99
C LYS A 46 3.81 4.17 -13.49
N CYS A 47 2.75 3.92 -12.71
CA CYS A 47 1.39 4.31 -13.08
C CYS A 47 1.34 5.78 -13.49
N HIS A 48 2.00 6.68 -12.75
CA HIS A 48 2.04 8.12 -13.05
C HIS A 48 2.66 8.49 -14.42
N LEU A 49 3.37 7.58 -15.07
CA LEU A 49 3.98 7.78 -16.39
C LEU A 49 3.01 7.52 -17.56
N HIS A 50 1.83 6.97 -17.27
CA HIS A 50 0.81 6.71 -18.28
C HIS A 50 -0.12 7.90 -18.50
N ASN A 51 -0.88 7.89 -19.60
CA ASN A 51 -1.98 8.84 -19.77
C ASN A 51 -3.18 8.49 -18.87
N ARG A 52 -4.06 9.45 -18.59
CA ARG A 52 -5.15 9.31 -17.59
C ARG A 52 -6.02 8.05 -17.75
N PRO A 53 -6.53 7.69 -18.94
CA PRO A 53 -7.31 6.44 -19.09
C PRO A 53 -6.51 5.19 -18.75
N ARG A 54 -5.23 5.12 -19.20
CA ARG A 54 -4.36 3.98 -18.88
C ARG A 54 -3.97 3.95 -17.40
N GLN A 55 -3.81 5.10 -16.75
CA GLN A 55 -3.59 5.17 -15.31
C GLN A 55 -4.74 4.53 -14.57
N ARG A 56 -5.99 4.91 -14.89
CA ARG A 56 -7.18 4.36 -14.24
C ARG A 56 -7.26 2.85 -14.40
N HIS A 57 -7.07 2.33 -15.61
CA HIS A 57 -7.09 0.88 -15.84
C HIS A 57 -5.95 0.14 -15.11
N ARG A 58 -4.75 0.72 -15.06
CA ARG A 58 -3.62 0.14 -14.31
C ARG A 58 -3.88 0.11 -12.80
N LEU A 59 -4.55 1.12 -12.26
CA LEU A 59 -4.92 1.15 -10.86
C LEU A 59 -5.87 0.00 -10.49
N GLU A 60 -6.77 -0.44 -11.38
CA GLU A 60 -7.64 -1.61 -11.13
C GLU A 60 -6.81 -2.87 -10.87
N LEU A 61 -5.83 -3.12 -11.75
CA LEU A 61 -4.93 -4.28 -11.62
C LEU A 61 -4.04 -4.18 -10.38
N LEU A 62 -3.54 -2.97 -10.08
CA LEU A 62 -2.72 -2.74 -8.89
C LEU A 62 -3.52 -2.95 -7.60
N LEU A 63 -4.76 -2.46 -7.54
CA LEU A 63 -5.61 -2.63 -6.36
C LEU A 63 -5.85 -4.11 -6.04
N ASP A 64 -6.06 -4.95 -7.04
CA ASP A 64 -6.17 -6.41 -6.87
C ASP A 64 -4.88 -7.02 -6.29
N GLU A 65 -3.71 -6.57 -6.74
CA GLU A 65 -2.42 -6.99 -6.18
C GLU A 65 -2.24 -6.55 -4.72
N TRP A 66 -2.61 -5.30 -4.41
CA TRP A 66 -2.52 -4.73 -3.07
C TRP A 66 -3.44 -5.44 -2.06
N VAL A 67 -4.57 -6.00 -2.48
CA VAL A 67 -5.41 -6.86 -1.62
C VAL A 67 -4.61 -8.07 -1.11
N GLY A 68 -3.83 -8.71 -1.99
CA GLY A 68 -2.96 -9.82 -1.62
C GLY A 68 -1.86 -9.42 -0.64
N LEU A 69 -1.29 -8.23 -0.81
CA LEU A 69 -0.28 -7.69 0.10
C LEU A 69 -0.86 -7.32 1.47
N GLN A 70 -2.07 -6.75 1.54
CA GLN A 70 -2.73 -6.46 2.81
C GLN A 70 -3.02 -7.73 3.61
N ALA A 71 -3.46 -8.81 2.96
CA ALA A 71 -3.69 -10.09 3.63
C ALA A 71 -2.39 -10.70 4.18
N ALA A 72 -1.30 -10.61 3.42
CA ALA A 72 0.03 -11.04 3.87
C ALA A 72 0.51 -10.20 5.06
N ALA A 73 0.33 -8.88 5.00
CA ALA A 73 0.68 -7.95 6.07
C ALA A 73 -0.03 -8.29 7.38
N ALA A 74 -1.34 -8.54 7.33
CA ALA A 74 -2.14 -8.92 8.49
C ALA A 74 -1.65 -10.22 9.13
N THR A 75 -1.28 -11.20 8.29
CA THR A 75 -0.74 -12.48 8.76
C THR A 75 0.60 -12.30 9.49
N ILE A 76 1.47 -11.41 9.00
CA ILE A 76 2.78 -11.14 9.60
C ILE A 76 2.63 -10.37 10.90
N ASP A 77 1.77 -9.35 10.92
CA ASP A 77 1.46 -8.58 12.13
C ASP A 77 0.90 -9.49 13.24
N ASP A 78 -0.02 -10.40 12.90
CA ASP A 78 -0.59 -11.36 13.85
C ASP A 78 0.46 -12.31 14.44
N LYS A 79 1.36 -12.84 13.60
CA LYS A 79 2.47 -13.69 14.05
C LYS A 79 3.39 -12.91 14.99
N PHE A 80 3.83 -11.72 14.58
CA PHE A 80 4.75 -10.91 15.36
C PHE A 80 4.18 -10.53 16.74
N VAL A 81 2.92 -10.10 16.78
CA VAL A 81 2.21 -9.79 18.03
C VAL A 81 2.15 -11.00 18.95
N THR A 82 1.87 -12.18 18.39
CA THR A 82 1.78 -13.44 19.16
C THR A 82 3.14 -13.84 19.74
N GLU A 83 4.21 -13.76 18.93
CA GLU A 83 5.57 -14.11 19.36
C GLU A 83 6.13 -13.14 20.39
N MET A 84 5.82 -11.84 20.26
CA MET A 84 6.30 -10.79 21.18
C MET A 84 5.43 -10.63 22.42
N GLY A 85 4.33 -11.39 22.55
CA GLY A 85 3.41 -11.31 23.69
C GLY A 85 2.70 -9.95 23.82
N ILE A 86 2.48 -9.25 22.70
CA ILE A 86 1.87 -7.91 22.69
C ILE A 86 0.35 -8.06 22.94
N PRO A 87 -0.23 -7.33 23.92
CA PRO A 87 -1.67 -7.41 24.19
C PRO A 87 -2.52 -7.01 22.98
N LYS A 88 -3.46 -7.88 22.57
CA LYS A 88 -4.38 -7.62 21.46
C LYS A 88 -5.28 -6.38 21.65
N ALA A 89 -5.44 -5.89 22.88
CA ALA A 89 -6.19 -4.66 23.14
C ALA A 89 -5.46 -3.39 22.65
N THR A 90 -4.13 -3.44 22.55
CA THR A 90 -3.29 -2.33 22.08
C THR A 90 -2.89 -2.49 20.62
N TYR A 91 -3.37 -3.56 19.96
CA TYR A 91 -2.91 -4.11 18.67
C TYR A 91 -2.51 -3.05 17.64
N PRO A 92 -1.22 -2.70 17.56
CA PRO A 92 -0.74 -1.81 16.51
C PRO A 92 -0.67 -2.63 15.22
N ARG A 93 -1.45 -2.20 14.23
CA ARG A 93 -1.39 -2.76 12.88
C ARG A 93 -0.15 -2.17 12.20
N TYR A 94 0.95 -2.91 12.12
CA TYR A 94 2.20 -2.39 11.58
C TYR A 94 2.17 -2.40 10.05
N PHE A 95 2.57 -3.52 9.43
CA PHE A 95 2.56 -3.62 7.96
C PHE A 95 1.16 -3.46 7.40
N THR A 96 0.14 -3.88 8.15
CA THR A 96 -1.26 -3.74 7.74
C THR A 96 -1.66 -2.28 7.63
N SER A 97 -1.26 -1.42 8.57
CA SER A 97 -1.55 0.02 8.49
C SER A 97 -0.80 0.68 7.34
N TRP A 98 0.47 0.34 7.15
CA TRP A 98 1.26 0.85 6.03
C TRP A 98 0.64 0.45 4.68
N ALA A 99 0.32 -0.84 4.49
CA ALA A 99 -0.30 -1.32 3.25
C ALA A 99 -1.68 -0.69 3.02
N LEU A 100 -2.45 -0.45 4.08
CA LEU A 100 -3.73 0.24 4.00
C LEU A 100 -3.58 1.70 3.56
N GLU A 101 -2.57 2.41 4.06
CA GLU A 101 -2.29 3.81 3.67
C GLU A 101 -1.93 3.90 2.17
N GLN A 102 -1.07 2.99 1.69
CA GLN A 102 -0.72 2.92 0.27
C GLN A 102 -1.96 2.62 -0.60
N THR A 103 -2.74 1.61 -0.20
CA THR A 103 -3.93 1.19 -0.95
C THR A 103 -4.99 2.29 -0.97
N SER A 104 -5.23 2.96 0.16
CA SER A 104 -6.20 4.06 0.25
C SER A 104 -5.81 5.21 -0.66
N SER A 105 -4.52 5.52 -0.75
CA SER A 105 -4.00 6.55 -1.67
C SER A 105 -4.28 6.19 -3.14
N LEU A 106 -4.08 4.92 -3.52
CA LEU A 106 -4.39 4.43 -4.87
C LEU A 106 -5.90 4.42 -5.15
N MET A 107 -6.73 4.06 -4.16
CA MET A 107 -8.19 4.11 -4.28
C MET A 107 -8.69 5.54 -4.50
N ILE A 108 -8.16 6.51 -3.76
CA ILE A 108 -8.48 7.93 -3.95
C ILE A 108 -8.08 8.37 -5.36
N GLN A 109 -6.87 8.03 -5.81
CA GLN A 109 -6.42 8.34 -7.16
C GLN A 109 -7.33 7.73 -8.23
N TYR A 110 -7.75 6.47 -8.04
CA TYR A 110 -8.70 5.80 -8.93
C TYR A 110 -10.01 6.59 -9.00
N LEU A 111 -10.62 6.93 -7.87
CA LEU A 111 -11.88 7.69 -7.85
C LEU A 111 -11.73 9.05 -8.53
N MET A 112 -10.66 9.81 -8.23
CA MET A 112 -10.40 11.12 -8.82
C MET A 112 -10.22 11.06 -10.34
N LEU A 113 -9.53 10.05 -10.87
CA LEU A 113 -9.41 9.85 -12.31
C LEU A 113 -10.76 9.61 -12.99
N GLY A 114 -11.76 9.09 -12.27
CA GLY A 114 -13.10 8.88 -12.83
C GLY A 114 -13.84 10.18 -13.06
N PHE A 115 -13.65 11.16 -12.17
CA PHE A 115 -14.13 12.52 -12.38
C PHE A 115 -13.37 13.21 -13.52
N GLU A 116 -12.03 13.12 -13.57
CA GLU A 116 -11.24 13.74 -14.65
C GLU A 116 -11.54 13.21 -16.05
N LEU A 117 -12.06 11.98 -16.14
CA LEU A 117 -12.40 11.30 -17.38
C LEU A 117 -13.91 11.38 -17.70
N ASP A 118 -14.69 12.14 -16.92
CA ASP A 118 -16.14 12.27 -17.04
C ASP A 118 -16.87 10.91 -17.11
N ILE A 119 -16.40 9.93 -16.33
CA ILE A 119 -16.95 8.56 -16.33
C ILE A 119 -18.24 8.49 -15.52
N TYR A 120 -18.34 9.27 -14.44
CA TYR A 120 -19.48 9.23 -13.53
C TYR A 120 -20.59 10.17 -14.02
N ALA A 121 -21.83 9.68 -13.99
CA ALA A 121 -22.99 10.53 -14.21
C ALA A 121 -23.27 11.41 -12.97
N PRO A 122 -23.88 12.61 -13.12
CA PRO A 122 -24.19 13.48 -11.98
C PRO A 122 -25.03 12.83 -10.88
N ALA A 123 -25.87 11.85 -11.24
CA ALA A 123 -26.69 11.09 -10.30
C ALA A 123 -25.85 10.17 -9.37
N GLU A 124 -24.63 9.81 -9.79
CA GLU A 124 -23.73 8.94 -9.04
C GLU A 124 -22.81 9.72 -8.08
N TYR A 125 -22.74 11.05 -8.22
CA TYR A 125 -21.78 11.87 -7.47
C TYR A 125 -21.93 11.72 -5.96
N THR A 126 -23.17 11.67 -5.46
CA THR A 126 -23.41 11.47 -4.02
C THR A 126 -22.79 10.16 -3.53
N THR A 127 -22.89 9.07 -4.29
CA THR A 127 -22.32 7.76 -3.94
C THR A 127 -20.80 7.73 -4.03
N ILE A 128 -20.20 8.49 -4.95
CA ILE A 128 -18.74 8.50 -5.12
C ILE A 128 -18.06 9.40 -4.07
N TYR A 129 -18.73 10.46 -3.58
CA TYR A 129 -18.17 11.38 -2.58
C TYR A 129 -18.37 10.95 -1.11
N TRP A 130 -19.36 10.11 -0.81
CA TRP A 130 -19.72 9.66 0.54
C TRP A 130 -19.25 8.23 0.82
#